data_AF-L2GAS6-F1
#
_entry.id   AF-L2GAS6-F1
#
_cell.length_a   1.000
_cell.length_b   1.000
_cell.length_c   1.000
_cell.angle_alpha   90.00
_cell.angle_beta   90.00
_cell.angle_gamma   90.00
#
_symmetry.space_group_name_H-M   'P 1'
#
loop_
_entity.id
_entity.type
_entity.pdbx_description
1 polymer ?
#
loop_
_entity_poly.entity_id
_entity_poly.type
_entity_poly.pdbx_seq_one_letter_code
_entity_poly.pdbx_strand_id
1 'polypeptide(L)'
;MARPATPKQRSKSLLPERSQKRSAPAPGDWPDPSDYTDKGKFLQEEVREISNHNKMPEVDIGYEPKVVRHGVSEHVDHEDVGMITSNWVLFKSEVTALALEGLYGCTSVVLVSRRGAWISHIFEEDMSFEPKFRYRVLEDMHEGLPPNHPSHRLFQYGLDDLIRKPRRGNAGVMFGDNEETPQSLGMRAFIVTPRPRPQRELGNGESLSDNVLMHDTTINRGHVLYQRSVQRLAHNLTQTYGDIPVEVIDYAPAMVPNRLYRKLNDQNRRHHSESQRVNREVADYFSKALAVTPRGKILLQYRPAKTCVQRASWRLWVEEQEIGSRTEEWTPTYDQIFQSGGLNQNPVRRQTCPTTFSHKTSMVGARSSTFTFSGTSARCPPHDTIGMR
;
A
#
# COMPACT_ATOMS: atom_id res chain seq x y z
N MET A 1 -11.46 -40.60 60.75
CA MET A 1 -11.68 -39.16 60.49
C MET A 1 -10.83 -38.75 59.30
N ALA A 2 -11.42 -38.73 58.11
CA ALA A 2 -10.76 -38.34 56.86
C ALA A 2 -11.42 -37.07 56.33
N ARG A 3 -10.61 -36.05 56.01
CA ARG A 3 -11.04 -34.74 55.50
C ARG A 3 -11.57 -34.86 54.07
N PRO A 4 -12.65 -34.15 53.70
CA PRO A 4 -13.16 -34.16 52.33
C PRO A 4 -12.32 -33.26 51.41
N ALA A 5 -12.09 -33.74 50.19
CA ALA A 5 -11.41 -33.02 49.12
C ALA A 5 -12.35 -32.00 48.46
N THR A 6 -11.94 -30.73 48.40
CA THR A 6 -12.57 -29.67 47.61
C THR A 6 -12.34 -29.87 46.10
N PRO A 7 -13.36 -29.71 45.25
CA PRO A 7 -13.20 -29.83 43.80
C PRO A 7 -12.61 -28.55 43.20
N LYS A 8 -11.55 -28.71 42.39
CA LYS A 8 -10.94 -27.64 41.57
C LYS A 8 -11.94 -27.19 40.50
N GLN A 9 -12.43 -25.96 40.60
CA GLN A 9 -13.07 -25.25 39.49
C GLN A 9 -12.04 -25.03 38.37
N ARG A 10 -12.22 -25.72 37.25
CA ARG A 10 -11.57 -25.43 35.97
C ARG A 10 -12.27 -24.21 35.39
N SER A 11 -11.66 -23.03 35.48
CA SER A 11 -12.14 -21.85 34.72
C SER A 11 -11.97 -22.15 33.23
N LYS A 12 -13.09 -22.42 32.55
CA LYS A 12 -13.12 -22.44 31.08
C LYS A 12 -12.75 -21.04 30.60
N SER A 13 -11.60 -20.90 29.95
CA SER A 13 -11.25 -19.69 29.23
C SER A 13 -12.28 -19.48 28.13
N LEU A 14 -13.07 -18.42 28.24
CA LEU A 14 -13.90 -17.88 27.16
C LEU A 14 -12.98 -17.17 26.17
N LEU A 15 -12.26 -17.95 25.36
CA LEU A 15 -11.77 -17.49 24.07
C LEU A 15 -12.81 -17.91 23.03
N PRO A 16 -13.23 -17.01 22.12
CA PRO A 16 -14.09 -17.41 21.03
C PRO A 16 -13.40 -18.49 20.22
N GLU A 17 -14.07 -19.64 20.16
CA GLU A 17 -13.71 -20.79 19.36
C GLU A 17 -13.49 -20.31 17.92
N ARG A 18 -12.33 -20.66 17.36
CA ARG A 18 -11.94 -20.41 15.97
C ARG A 18 -13.02 -21.04 15.09
N SER A 19 -14.02 -20.27 14.67
CA SER A 19 -14.98 -20.71 13.66
C SER A 19 -14.15 -21.12 12.47
N GLN A 20 -14.22 -22.40 12.11
CA GLN A 20 -13.38 -23.04 11.12
C GLN A 20 -13.47 -22.30 9.78
N LYS A 21 -12.53 -21.36 9.56
CA LYS A 21 -12.14 -20.91 8.22
C LYS A 21 -11.82 -22.17 7.43
N ARG A 22 -12.27 -22.25 6.18
CA ARG A 22 -11.77 -23.28 5.28
C ARG A 22 -10.30 -22.93 5.00
N SER A 23 -9.41 -23.56 5.75
CA SER A 23 -7.96 -23.60 5.54
C SER A 23 -7.24 -22.26 5.74
N ALA A 24 -6.35 -22.18 6.73
CA ALA A 24 -5.25 -21.22 6.62
C ALA A 24 -4.53 -21.46 5.28
N PRO A 25 -4.06 -20.42 4.57
CA PRO A 25 -3.34 -20.59 3.31
C PRO A 25 -2.23 -21.63 3.49
N ALA A 26 -1.98 -22.41 2.44
CA ALA A 26 -0.87 -23.35 2.51
C ALA A 26 0.45 -22.57 2.71
N PRO A 27 1.47 -23.14 3.38
CA PRO A 27 2.74 -22.46 3.58
C PRO A 27 3.30 -21.89 2.27
N GLY A 28 3.63 -20.60 2.29
CA GLY A 28 4.13 -19.86 1.14
C GLY A 28 3.04 -19.26 0.23
N ASP A 29 1.76 -19.45 0.56
CA ASP A 29 0.64 -18.74 -0.08
C ASP A 29 0.15 -17.59 0.82
N TRP A 30 -0.30 -16.52 0.18
CA TRP A 30 -1.04 -15.45 0.86
C TRP A 30 -2.51 -15.83 1.07
N PRO A 31 -3.24 -15.15 1.97
CA PRO A 31 -4.69 -15.22 2.03
C PRO A 31 -5.35 -14.70 0.74
N ASP A 32 -6.41 -15.39 0.31
CA ASP A 32 -7.20 -15.12 -0.89
C ASP A 32 -8.70 -14.99 -0.58
N PRO A 33 -9.49 -14.23 -1.36
CA PRO A 33 -10.93 -14.17 -1.14
C PRO A 33 -11.62 -15.54 -1.10
N SER A 34 -11.08 -16.54 -1.80
CA SER A 34 -11.62 -17.90 -1.75
C SER A 34 -11.48 -18.62 -0.39
N ASP A 35 -10.62 -18.12 0.50
CA ASP A 35 -10.45 -18.63 1.87
C ASP A 35 -11.57 -18.16 2.82
N TYR A 36 -12.39 -17.20 2.38
CA TYR A 36 -13.44 -16.56 3.16
C TYR A 36 -14.82 -17.10 2.77
N THR A 37 -15.68 -17.35 3.76
CA THR A 37 -17.08 -17.77 3.52
C THR A 37 -17.84 -16.72 2.72
N ASP A 38 -17.61 -15.45 3.05
CA ASP A 38 -18.10 -14.30 2.30
C ASP A 38 -16.89 -13.63 1.63
N LYS A 39 -16.72 -13.87 0.33
CA LYS A 39 -15.61 -13.32 -0.44
C LYS A 39 -15.58 -11.79 -0.43
N GLY A 40 -16.74 -11.14 -0.29
CA GLY A 40 -16.86 -9.69 -0.20
C GLY A 40 -16.31 -9.13 1.12
N LYS A 41 -15.99 -10.00 2.09
CA LYS A 41 -15.38 -9.61 3.37
C LYS A 41 -13.87 -9.70 3.45
N PHE A 42 -13.24 -10.24 2.41
CA PHE A 42 -11.81 -10.48 2.35
C PHE A 42 -10.99 -9.26 2.78
N LEU A 43 -11.15 -8.11 2.11
CA LEU A 43 -10.28 -6.97 2.30
C LEU A 43 -10.35 -6.41 3.73
N GLN A 44 -11.54 -6.16 4.24
CA GLN A 44 -11.73 -5.60 5.57
C GLN A 44 -11.33 -6.56 6.68
N GLU A 45 -11.55 -7.86 6.51
CA GLU A 45 -11.15 -8.85 7.50
C GLU A 45 -9.63 -9.05 7.51
N GLU A 46 -9.00 -9.15 6.34
CA GLU A 46 -7.55 -9.30 6.21
C GLU A 46 -6.79 -8.08 6.76
N VAL A 47 -7.22 -6.87 6.40
CA VAL A 47 -6.62 -5.63 6.91
C VAL A 47 -6.80 -5.54 8.43
N ARG A 48 -7.95 -5.96 8.97
CA ARG A 48 -8.19 -6.01 10.42
C ARG A 48 -7.27 -7.03 11.10
N GLU A 49 -7.06 -8.21 10.52
CA GLU A 49 -6.15 -9.22 11.04
C GLU A 49 -4.71 -8.69 11.08
N ILE A 50 -4.23 -8.06 10.00
CA ILE A 50 -2.92 -7.39 9.95
C ILE A 50 -2.81 -6.29 11.01
N SER A 51 -3.83 -5.45 11.14
CA SER A 51 -3.85 -4.34 12.11
C SER A 51 -3.80 -4.83 13.55
N ASN A 52 -4.47 -5.96 13.84
CA ASN A 52 -4.47 -6.62 15.14
C ASN A 52 -3.13 -7.31 15.43
N HIS A 53 -2.56 -8.03 14.47
CA HIS A 53 -1.23 -8.63 14.59
C HIS A 53 -0.16 -7.57 14.91
N ASN A 54 -0.20 -6.42 14.23
CA ASN A 54 0.71 -5.30 14.53
C ASN A 54 0.50 -4.68 15.94
N LYS A 55 -0.62 -4.95 16.62
CA LYS A 55 -0.87 -4.56 18.03
C LYS A 55 -0.52 -5.67 19.02
N MET A 56 -0.66 -6.93 18.59
CA MET A 56 -0.46 -8.15 19.39
C MET A 56 0.32 -9.17 18.54
N PRO A 57 1.65 -9.01 18.41
CA PRO A 57 2.47 -9.85 17.54
C PRO A 57 2.52 -11.32 17.96
N GLU A 58 2.07 -11.65 19.18
CA GLU A 58 2.01 -13.04 19.64
C GLU A 58 0.97 -13.88 18.88
N VAL A 59 0.04 -13.23 18.18
CA VAL A 59 -0.96 -13.89 17.34
C VAL A 59 -0.35 -14.20 15.99
N ASP A 60 0.15 -15.42 15.81
CA ASP A 60 0.67 -15.87 14.51
C ASP A 60 -0.44 -15.95 13.46
N ILE A 61 -0.27 -15.19 12.37
CA ILE A 61 -1.15 -15.22 11.19
C ILE A 61 -0.49 -15.91 9.98
N GLY A 62 0.68 -16.53 10.17
CA GLY A 62 1.41 -17.31 9.18
C GLY A 62 2.43 -16.52 8.35
N TYR A 63 2.57 -15.21 8.59
CA TYR A 63 3.52 -14.32 7.92
C TYR A 63 3.69 -13.00 8.68
N GLU A 64 4.67 -12.18 8.29
CA GLU A 64 5.01 -10.90 8.93
C GLU A 64 4.48 -9.71 8.10
N PRO A 65 3.24 -9.22 8.37
CA PRO A 65 2.71 -8.04 7.70
C PRO A 65 3.15 -6.74 8.37
N LYS A 66 3.03 -5.64 7.63
CA LYS A 66 3.13 -4.29 8.17
C LYS A 66 1.89 -3.46 7.89
N VAL A 67 1.68 -2.44 8.72
CA VAL A 67 0.60 -1.46 8.56
C VAL A 67 1.15 -0.05 8.58
N VAL A 68 0.58 0.82 7.74
CA VAL A 68 0.80 2.26 7.80
C VAL A 68 -0.12 2.84 8.88
N ARG A 69 0.45 3.42 9.93
CA ARG A 69 -0.31 4.11 10.99
C ARG A 69 -0.42 5.59 10.67
N HIS A 70 -1.54 6.22 11.03
CA HIS A 70 -1.70 7.65 10.84
C HIS A 70 -0.91 8.45 11.89
N GLY A 71 -0.38 9.60 11.50
CA GLY A 71 0.24 10.58 12.39
C GLY A 71 -0.80 11.32 13.24
N VAL A 72 -1.55 10.60 14.07
CA VAL A 72 -2.56 11.13 15.00
C VAL A 72 -2.01 11.09 16.43
N SER A 73 -2.59 11.88 17.33
CA SER A 73 -2.09 12.05 18.71
C SER A 73 -1.96 10.76 19.52
N GLU A 74 -2.61 9.66 19.14
CA GLU A 74 -2.41 8.35 19.78
C GLU A 74 -1.08 7.66 19.39
N HIS A 75 -0.46 8.07 18.28
CA HIS A 75 0.71 7.39 17.70
C HIS A 75 1.98 8.23 17.66
N VAL A 76 1.84 9.56 17.73
CA VAL A 76 2.94 10.53 17.61
C VAL A 76 2.91 11.56 18.73
N ASP A 77 4.05 12.21 18.95
CA ASP A 77 4.15 13.37 19.83
C ASP A 77 3.34 14.55 19.26
N HIS A 78 2.99 15.50 20.13
CA HIS A 78 2.09 16.60 19.78
C HIS A 78 2.57 17.42 18.56
N GLU A 79 3.89 17.60 18.42
CA GLU A 79 4.53 18.34 17.33
C GLU A 79 4.43 17.64 15.96
N ASP A 80 4.23 16.33 15.95
CA ASP A 80 4.16 15.48 14.76
C ASP A 80 2.72 15.18 14.32
N VAL A 81 1.71 15.67 15.06
CA VAL A 81 0.31 15.45 14.70
C VAL A 81 0.01 16.04 13.33
N GLY A 82 -0.55 15.21 12.45
CA GLY A 82 -0.82 15.57 11.06
C GLY A 82 0.40 15.43 10.14
N MET A 83 1.47 14.73 10.54
CA MET A 83 2.58 14.40 9.64
C MET A 83 2.19 13.35 8.58
N ILE A 84 2.91 13.35 7.46
CA ILE A 84 2.87 12.23 6.51
C ILE A 84 3.52 11.02 7.17
N THR A 85 2.91 9.85 7.02
CA THR A 85 3.46 8.59 7.53
C THR A 85 3.63 7.58 6.41
N SER A 86 4.47 6.58 6.62
CA SER A 86 4.73 5.53 5.66
C SER A 86 5.20 4.24 6.33
N ASN A 87 5.13 3.15 5.58
CA ASN A 87 5.76 1.89 5.94
C ASN A 87 6.14 1.12 4.68
N TRP A 88 6.98 0.10 4.82
CA TRP A 88 7.63 -0.58 3.71
C TRP A 88 7.93 -2.04 4.01
N VAL A 89 7.96 -2.86 2.97
CA VAL A 89 8.26 -4.30 3.05
C VAL A 89 9.21 -4.72 1.92
N LEU A 90 10.00 -5.77 2.15
CA LEU A 90 10.87 -6.38 1.14
C LEU A 90 10.25 -7.67 0.64
N PHE A 91 10.45 -7.96 -0.63
CA PHE A 91 10.00 -9.19 -1.28
C PHE A 91 11.14 -10.21 -1.29
N LYS A 92 11.10 -11.14 -0.33
CA LYS A 92 12.11 -12.18 -0.10
C LYS A 92 11.47 -13.56 -0.05
N SER A 93 11.94 -14.45 0.82
CA SER A 93 11.57 -15.87 0.88
C SER A 93 10.31 -16.14 1.68
N GLU A 94 9.59 -15.11 2.12
CA GLU A 94 8.40 -15.22 2.95
C GLU A 94 7.25 -14.43 2.33
N VAL A 95 6.03 -14.89 2.60
CA VAL A 95 4.82 -14.12 2.31
C VAL A 95 4.86 -12.85 3.16
N THR A 96 4.41 -11.74 2.60
CA THR A 96 4.25 -10.50 3.39
C THR A 96 3.10 -9.67 2.84
N ALA A 97 2.63 -8.71 3.64
CA ALA A 97 1.65 -7.74 3.22
C ALA A 97 1.94 -6.37 3.80
N LEU A 98 1.48 -5.34 3.12
CA LEU A 98 1.51 -3.96 3.57
C LEU A 98 0.10 -3.38 3.45
N ALA A 99 -0.48 -3.05 4.59
CA ALA A 99 -1.86 -2.58 4.68
C ALA A 99 -1.93 -1.10 5.09
N LEU A 100 -2.98 -0.43 4.64
CA LEU A 100 -3.40 0.88 5.12
C LEU A 100 -4.93 0.86 5.28
N GLU A 101 -5.42 1.38 6.40
CA GLU A 101 -6.85 1.56 6.63
C GLU A 101 -7.15 2.97 7.11
N GLY A 102 -8.38 3.41 6.92
CA GLY A 102 -8.83 4.69 7.45
C GLY A 102 -8.55 5.88 6.54
N LEU A 103 -8.48 5.66 5.22
CA LEU A 103 -8.50 6.75 4.25
C LEU A 103 -9.91 7.38 4.22
N TYR A 104 -10.09 8.44 5.01
CA TYR A 104 -11.39 9.11 5.17
C TYR A 104 -11.66 10.24 4.17
N GLY A 105 -10.67 10.55 3.33
CA GLY A 105 -10.49 11.82 2.61
C GLY A 105 -9.00 12.12 2.38
N CYS A 106 -8.14 11.33 3.01
CA CYS A 106 -6.68 11.31 2.83
C CYS A 106 -6.27 10.70 1.48
N THR A 107 -5.06 11.00 1.04
CA THR A 107 -4.44 10.41 -0.14
C THR A 107 -3.31 9.47 0.29
N SER A 108 -3.01 8.47 -0.54
CA SER A 108 -1.90 7.54 -0.33
C SER A 108 -1.12 7.36 -1.62
N VAL A 109 0.19 7.26 -1.51
CA VAL A 109 1.06 6.76 -2.59
C VAL A 109 1.44 5.33 -2.26
N VAL A 110 1.24 4.42 -3.22
CA VAL A 110 1.71 3.04 -3.17
C VAL A 110 2.79 2.88 -4.22
N LEU A 111 3.99 2.54 -3.80
CA LEU A 111 5.11 2.18 -4.68
C LEU A 111 5.39 0.69 -4.54
N VAL A 112 5.57 0.00 -5.65
CA VAL A 112 5.91 -1.43 -5.66
C VAL A 112 6.88 -1.73 -6.78
N SER A 113 7.82 -2.63 -6.52
CA SER A 113 8.71 -3.24 -7.51
C SER A 113 8.82 -4.73 -7.24
N ARG A 114 9.59 -5.44 -8.05
CA ARG A 114 9.93 -6.85 -7.76
C ARG A 114 10.75 -7.04 -6.49
N ARG A 115 11.31 -6.00 -5.86
CA ARG A 115 12.14 -6.11 -4.65
C ARG A 115 11.42 -5.70 -3.35
N GLY A 116 10.33 -4.95 -3.44
CA GLY A 116 9.61 -4.49 -2.26
C GLY A 116 8.49 -3.50 -2.56
N ALA A 117 7.88 -2.98 -1.50
CA ALA A 117 6.82 -2.00 -1.57
C ALA A 117 6.90 -0.96 -0.45
N TRP A 118 6.32 0.22 -0.70
CA TRP A 118 6.21 1.33 0.23
C TRP A 118 4.82 1.97 0.08
N ILE A 119 4.17 2.28 1.19
CA ILE A 119 2.85 2.94 1.20
C ILE A 119 2.92 4.14 2.12
N SER A 120 2.38 5.28 1.69
CA SER A 120 2.22 6.48 2.52
C SER A 120 0.77 6.76 2.92
N HIS A 121 0.62 7.61 3.91
CA HIS A 121 -0.64 8.27 4.26
C HIS A 121 -0.40 9.79 4.31
N ILE A 122 -1.20 10.53 3.53
CA ILE A 122 -1.13 11.98 3.37
C ILE A 122 -2.50 12.57 3.76
N PHE A 123 -2.56 13.49 4.71
CA PHE A 123 -3.83 14.04 5.18
C PHE A 123 -4.54 14.88 4.10
N GLU A 124 -5.87 14.96 4.19
CA GLU A 124 -6.74 15.79 3.33
C GLU A 124 -6.27 17.25 3.25
N GLU A 125 -5.82 17.81 4.38
CA GLU A 125 -5.33 19.18 4.43
C GLU A 125 -4.00 19.37 3.68
N ASP A 126 -3.12 18.36 3.71
CA ASP A 126 -1.85 18.40 2.98
C ASP A 126 -2.08 18.34 1.46
N MET A 127 -3.19 17.77 0.99
CA MET A 127 -3.54 17.72 -0.42
C MET A 127 -4.32 18.95 -0.92
N SER A 128 -5.06 19.61 -0.03
CA SER A 128 -5.97 20.72 -0.37
C SER A 128 -5.39 22.11 -0.14
N PHE A 129 -4.42 22.25 0.76
CA PHE A 129 -3.81 23.55 1.08
C PHE A 129 -2.40 23.67 0.48
N GLU A 130 -2.24 24.54 -0.53
CA GLU A 130 -1.01 24.64 -1.34
C GLU A 130 0.30 24.76 -0.53
N PRO A 131 0.41 25.58 0.53
CA PRO A 131 1.64 25.64 1.31
C PRO A 131 2.01 24.30 1.96
N LYS A 132 1.02 23.57 2.51
CA LYS A 132 1.23 22.22 3.07
C LYS A 132 1.54 21.21 1.98
N PHE A 133 0.83 21.26 0.85
CA PHE A 133 1.10 20.38 -0.29
C PHE A 133 2.54 20.52 -0.77
N ARG A 134 3.00 21.76 -1.00
CA ARG A 134 4.36 22.01 -1.45
C ARG A 134 5.38 21.51 -0.42
N TYR A 135 5.28 21.95 0.84
CA TYR A 135 6.31 21.68 1.84
C TYR A 135 6.29 20.22 2.31
N ARG A 136 5.12 19.66 2.64
CA ARG A 136 5.06 18.31 3.20
C ARG A 136 5.09 17.23 2.12
N VAL A 137 4.33 17.41 1.04
CA VAL A 137 4.15 16.36 0.03
C VAL A 137 5.24 16.39 -1.04
N LEU A 138 5.63 17.57 -1.54
CA LEU A 138 6.64 17.67 -2.60
C LEU A 138 8.08 17.82 -2.10
N GLU A 139 8.28 18.22 -0.84
CA GLU A 139 9.62 18.41 -0.25
C GLU A 139 9.87 17.36 0.85
N ASP A 140 9.21 17.44 2.02
CA ASP A 140 9.51 16.57 3.17
C ASP A 140 9.32 15.07 2.90
N MET A 141 8.40 14.68 2.00
CA MET A 141 8.16 13.26 1.70
C MET A 141 9.36 12.58 1.02
N HIS A 142 10.33 13.34 0.51
CA HIS A 142 11.54 12.79 -0.10
C HIS A 142 12.51 12.18 0.92
N GLU A 143 12.55 12.68 2.16
CA GLU A 143 13.50 12.24 3.18
C GLU A 143 12.78 11.68 4.40
N GLY A 144 13.13 10.46 4.79
CA GLY A 144 12.60 9.84 6.00
C GLY A 144 13.11 10.54 7.26
N LEU A 145 12.37 10.38 8.35
CA LEU A 145 12.79 10.89 9.64
C LEU A 145 14.10 10.26 10.10
N PRO A 146 14.97 10.99 10.81
CA PRO A 146 16.23 10.42 11.30
C PRO A 146 16.00 9.40 12.43
N PRO A 147 16.91 8.43 12.65
CA PRO A 147 16.71 7.35 13.62
C PRO A 147 16.49 7.79 15.07
N ASN A 148 16.93 8.99 15.44
CA ASN A 148 16.74 9.59 16.76
C ASN A 148 15.41 10.34 16.91
N HIS A 149 14.62 10.47 15.84
CA HIS A 149 13.30 11.11 15.89
C HIS A 149 12.28 10.18 16.59
N PRO A 150 11.45 10.67 17.53
CA PRO A 150 10.46 9.84 18.21
C PRO A 150 9.50 9.11 17.25
N SER A 151 9.08 9.81 16.19
CA SER A 151 8.19 9.27 15.16
C SER A 151 8.92 8.52 14.02
N HIS A 152 10.22 8.23 14.12
CA HIS A 152 11.01 7.56 13.07
C HIS A 152 10.35 6.29 12.55
N ARG A 153 9.79 5.47 13.44
CA ARG A 153 9.11 4.21 13.10
C ARG A 153 7.88 4.37 12.19
N LEU A 154 7.31 5.58 12.11
CA LEU A 154 6.13 5.89 11.32
C LEU A 154 6.46 6.55 9.99
N PHE A 155 7.71 6.97 9.77
CA PHE A 155 8.17 7.54 8.50
C PHE A 155 9.67 7.31 8.34
N GLN A 156 10.09 6.04 8.37
CA GLN A 156 11.51 5.67 8.41
C GLN A 156 12.26 6.05 7.12
N TYR A 157 11.59 5.94 5.98
CA TYR A 157 12.16 6.21 4.67
C TYR A 157 11.20 7.05 3.83
N GLY A 158 11.75 8.12 3.25
CA GLY A 158 11.11 8.92 2.22
C GLY A 158 11.43 8.38 0.82
N LEU A 159 10.99 9.09 -0.22
CA LEU A 159 11.16 8.66 -1.61
C LEU A 159 12.64 8.46 -2.00
N ASP A 160 13.52 9.39 -1.63
CA ASP A 160 14.92 9.38 -2.05
C ASP A 160 15.77 8.39 -1.24
N ASP A 161 15.24 7.90 -0.12
CA ASP A 161 15.92 6.91 0.71
C ASP A 161 15.88 5.50 0.14
N LEU A 162 14.98 5.23 -0.82
CA LEU A 162 14.60 3.88 -1.29
C LEU A 162 15.23 3.50 -2.64
N ILE A 163 16.03 4.40 -3.23
CA ILE A 163 16.66 4.23 -4.53
C ILE A 163 18.13 4.68 -4.48
N ARG A 164 19.04 3.87 -5.04
CA ARG A 164 20.48 4.18 -5.16
C ARG A 164 21.16 4.55 -3.83
N LYS A 165 20.68 4.02 -2.70
CA LYS A 165 21.27 4.17 -1.36
C LYS A 165 21.68 2.80 -0.78
N PRO A 166 22.69 2.10 -1.36
CA PRO A 166 23.11 0.79 -0.86
C PRO A 166 23.59 0.80 0.61
N ARG A 167 24.04 1.96 1.12
CA ARG A 167 24.39 2.13 2.54
C ARG A 167 23.20 1.95 3.49
N ARG A 168 21.96 2.05 3.00
CA ARG A 168 20.72 1.76 3.74
C ARG A 168 20.26 0.31 3.60
N GLY A 169 21.11 -0.57 3.05
CA GLY A 169 20.80 -1.97 2.83
C GLY A 169 19.72 -2.18 1.76
N ASN A 170 19.03 -3.32 1.81
CA ASN A 170 18.03 -3.71 0.80
C ASN A 170 16.90 -2.68 0.63
N ALA A 171 16.51 -1.97 1.68
CA ALA A 171 15.50 -0.92 1.60
C ALA A 171 15.94 0.22 0.66
N GLY A 172 17.21 0.64 0.74
CA GLY A 172 17.72 1.75 -0.05
C GLY A 172 17.98 1.47 -1.52
N VAL A 173 17.70 0.24 -1.96
CA VAL A 173 17.85 -0.19 -3.36
C VAL A 173 16.64 -0.96 -3.86
N MET A 174 15.52 -0.96 -3.11
CA MET A 174 14.35 -1.74 -3.50
C MET A 174 13.65 -1.15 -4.73
N PHE A 175 13.87 0.12 -5.04
CA PHE A 175 13.38 0.76 -6.27
C PHE A 175 14.46 1.02 -7.31
N GLY A 176 15.66 0.49 -7.11
CA GLY A 176 16.74 0.56 -8.09
C GLY A 176 18.09 0.88 -7.47
N ASP A 177 19.13 0.54 -8.20
CA ASP A 177 20.52 0.79 -7.86
C ASP A 177 21.29 1.25 -9.11
N ASN A 178 22.59 0.96 -9.17
CA ASN A 178 23.43 1.31 -10.31
C ASN A 178 23.32 0.31 -11.46
N GLU A 179 22.80 -0.89 -11.21
CA GLU A 179 22.68 -1.98 -12.18
C GLU A 179 21.25 -2.13 -12.69
N GLU A 180 20.27 -2.03 -11.80
CA GLU A 180 18.85 -2.15 -12.13
C GLU A 180 18.12 -0.82 -11.93
N THR A 181 17.37 -0.39 -12.94
CA THR A 181 16.55 0.82 -12.91
C THR A 181 15.16 0.51 -12.31
N PRO A 182 14.41 1.53 -11.86
CA PRO A 182 13.00 1.39 -11.52
C PRO A 182 12.20 0.59 -12.58
N GLN A 183 12.41 0.91 -13.86
CA GLN A 183 11.71 0.27 -14.98
C GLN A 183 12.10 -1.21 -15.13
N SER A 184 13.40 -1.56 -15.03
CA SER A 184 13.82 -2.96 -15.14
C SER A 184 13.30 -3.83 -13.99
N LEU A 185 13.10 -3.21 -12.82
CA LEU A 185 12.49 -3.83 -11.64
C LEU A 185 10.97 -3.92 -11.69
N GLY A 186 10.33 -3.50 -12.79
CA GLY A 186 8.88 -3.49 -12.93
C GLY A 186 8.20 -2.52 -11.97
N MET A 187 8.88 -1.44 -11.57
CA MET A 187 8.33 -0.49 -10.61
C MET A 187 7.05 0.15 -11.13
N ARG A 188 6.05 0.24 -10.25
CA ARG A 188 4.78 0.93 -10.48
C ARG A 188 4.45 1.83 -9.30
N ALA A 189 3.75 2.92 -9.60
CA ALA A 189 3.19 3.80 -8.60
C ALA A 189 1.66 3.87 -8.73
N PHE A 190 0.99 3.95 -7.59
CA PHE A 190 -0.45 4.19 -7.52
C PHE A 190 -0.70 5.36 -6.58
N ILE A 191 -1.50 6.33 -7.02
CA ILE A 191 -1.99 7.42 -6.17
C ILE A 191 -3.45 7.12 -5.85
N VAL A 192 -3.70 6.66 -4.62
CA VAL A 192 -5.03 6.37 -4.12
C VAL A 192 -5.60 7.63 -3.46
N THR A 193 -6.64 8.21 -4.05
CA THR A 193 -7.13 9.56 -3.72
C THR A 193 -8.65 9.59 -3.61
N PRO A 194 -9.26 10.40 -2.74
CA PRO A 194 -10.71 10.40 -2.58
C PRO A 194 -11.39 11.02 -3.80
N ARG A 195 -12.62 10.58 -4.02
CA ARG A 195 -13.60 11.30 -4.84
C ARG A 195 -14.14 12.52 -4.09
N PRO A 196 -14.69 13.52 -4.80
CA PRO A 196 -15.52 14.54 -4.16
C PRO A 196 -16.66 13.90 -3.37
N ARG A 197 -16.83 14.30 -2.11
CA ARG A 197 -18.01 13.91 -1.32
C ARG A 197 -19.27 14.47 -2.00
N PRO A 198 -20.36 13.69 -2.12
CA PRO A 198 -21.57 14.18 -2.78
C PRO A 198 -22.19 15.35 -2.02
N GLN A 199 -22.87 16.22 -2.77
CA GLN A 199 -23.75 17.20 -2.18
C GLN A 199 -24.89 16.48 -1.45
N ARG A 200 -25.06 16.79 -0.17
CA ARG A 200 -26.08 16.11 0.67
C ARG A 200 -27.48 16.63 0.39
N GLU A 201 -27.62 17.91 0.10
CA GLU A 201 -28.92 18.55 -0.13
C GLU A 201 -29.33 18.44 -1.60
N LEU A 202 -30.52 17.93 -1.86
CA LEU A 202 -31.04 17.65 -3.20
C LEU A 202 -31.72 18.87 -3.85
N GLY A 203 -31.63 20.05 -3.26
CA GLY A 203 -32.22 21.30 -3.76
C GLY A 203 -33.72 21.46 -3.50
N ASN A 204 -34.44 20.40 -3.14
CA ASN A 204 -35.84 20.40 -2.71
C ASN A 204 -36.02 20.50 -1.17
N GLY A 205 -34.93 20.76 -0.43
CA GLY A 205 -34.91 20.74 1.04
C GLY A 205 -34.71 19.35 1.64
N GLU A 206 -34.70 18.28 0.84
CA GLU A 206 -34.38 16.93 1.30
C GLU A 206 -32.88 16.67 1.25
N SER A 207 -32.43 15.76 2.11
CA SER A 207 -31.05 15.26 2.12
C SER A 207 -30.98 13.84 1.54
N LEU A 208 -29.89 13.52 0.86
CA LEU A 208 -29.52 12.14 0.55
C LEU A 208 -29.62 11.29 1.82
N SER A 209 -30.28 10.13 1.71
CA SER A 209 -30.46 9.24 2.86
C SER A 209 -29.11 8.74 3.40
N ASP A 210 -29.04 8.50 4.70
CA ASP A 210 -27.84 7.92 5.33
C ASP A 210 -27.48 6.57 4.71
N ASN A 211 -28.48 5.79 4.26
CA ASN A 211 -28.24 4.51 3.60
C ASN A 211 -27.41 4.68 2.31
N VAL A 212 -27.79 5.63 1.46
CA VAL A 212 -27.07 5.94 0.23
C VAL A 212 -25.66 6.44 0.56
N LEU A 213 -25.54 7.39 1.50
CA LEU A 213 -24.24 7.99 1.85
C LEU A 213 -23.24 6.97 2.43
N MET A 214 -23.71 6.00 3.21
CA MET A 214 -22.85 5.04 3.91
C MET A 214 -22.51 3.81 3.07
N HIS A 215 -23.46 3.30 2.28
CA HIS A 215 -23.32 2.00 1.61
C HIS A 215 -23.07 2.11 0.11
N ASP A 216 -23.48 3.20 -0.55
CA ASP A 216 -23.18 3.38 -1.96
C ASP A 216 -21.73 3.86 -2.13
N THR A 217 -20.90 2.97 -2.66
CA THR A 217 -19.49 3.21 -2.98
C THR A 217 -19.29 3.63 -4.44
N THR A 218 -20.35 3.83 -5.22
CA THR A 218 -20.28 4.17 -6.66
C THR A 218 -20.44 5.66 -6.94
N ILE A 219 -20.93 6.42 -5.97
CA ILE A 219 -21.12 7.86 -6.08
C ILE A 219 -19.82 8.56 -6.51
N ASN A 220 -19.94 9.44 -7.50
CA ASN A 220 -18.85 10.23 -8.09
C ASN A 220 -17.65 9.40 -8.60
N ARG A 221 -17.84 8.11 -8.92
CA ARG A 221 -16.78 7.27 -9.50
C ARG A 221 -16.15 7.93 -10.73
N GLY A 222 -14.83 7.82 -10.84
CA GLY A 222 -14.03 8.43 -11.90
C GLY A 222 -13.68 9.92 -11.66
N HIS A 223 -14.17 10.53 -10.58
CA HIS A 223 -13.83 11.91 -10.23
C HIS A 223 -12.74 11.94 -9.15
N VAL A 224 -11.77 12.83 -9.33
CA VAL A 224 -10.65 12.99 -8.39
C VAL A 224 -10.79 14.33 -7.66
N LEU A 225 -10.83 14.30 -6.33
CA LEU A 225 -11.01 15.52 -5.52
C LEU A 225 -9.83 16.49 -5.66
N TYR A 226 -8.60 16.01 -5.50
CA TYR A 226 -7.39 16.85 -5.51
C TYR A 226 -6.68 16.83 -6.87
N GLN A 227 -7.41 17.01 -7.97
CA GLN A 227 -6.89 16.75 -9.32
C GLN A 227 -5.53 17.43 -9.60
N ARG A 228 -5.38 18.72 -9.29
CA ARG A 228 -4.12 19.46 -9.50
C ARG A 228 -2.97 18.93 -8.64
N SER A 229 -3.23 18.67 -7.36
CA SER A 229 -2.24 18.13 -6.42
C SER A 229 -1.81 16.72 -6.82
N VAL A 230 -2.76 15.87 -7.23
CA VAL A 230 -2.50 14.50 -7.72
C VAL A 230 -1.63 14.52 -8.99
N GLN A 231 -1.89 15.42 -9.94
CA GLN A 231 -1.06 15.55 -11.15
C GLN A 231 0.38 15.95 -10.82
N ARG A 232 0.56 16.91 -9.89
CA ARG A 232 1.89 17.35 -9.44
C ARG A 232 2.61 16.27 -8.65
N LEU A 233 1.90 15.51 -7.83
CA LEU A 233 2.44 14.36 -7.11
C LEU A 233 2.87 13.26 -8.10
N ALA A 234 2.05 12.95 -9.10
CA ALA A 234 2.43 12.01 -10.16
C ALA A 234 3.69 12.46 -10.91
N HIS A 235 3.79 13.75 -11.23
CA HIS A 235 4.99 14.31 -11.84
C HIS A 235 6.21 14.22 -10.91
N ASN A 236 6.05 14.52 -9.62
CA ASN A 236 7.12 14.39 -8.63
C ASN A 236 7.64 12.95 -8.54
N LEU A 237 6.76 11.95 -8.55
CA LEU A 237 7.16 10.54 -8.57
C LEU A 237 7.94 10.17 -9.85
N THR A 238 7.54 10.68 -11.02
CA THR A 238 8.29 10.41 -12.26
C THR A 238 9.59 11.20 -12.36
N GLN A 239 9.73 12.33 -11.66
CA GLN A 239 11.03 12.99 -11.50
C GLN A 239 11.99 12.15 -10.64
N THR A 240 11.49 11.52 -9.57
CA THR A 240 12.32 10.68 -8.68
C THR A 240 12.71 9.35 -9.33
N TYR A 241 11.75 8.65 -9.95
CA TYR A 241 11.92 7.27 -10.41
C TYR A 241 11.99 7.12 -11.94
N GLY A 242 11.93 8.22 -12.69
CA GLY A 242 11.90 8.22 -14.15
C GLY A 242 10.53 7.84 -14.70
N ASP A 243 10.51 7.34 -15.94
CA ASP A 243 9.29 6.97 -16.68
C ASP A 243 8.69 5.65 -16.18
N ILE A 244 8.20 5.64 -14.93
CA ILE A 244 7.45 4.52 -14.36
C ILE A 244 5.94 4.70 -14.60
N PRO A 245 5.16 3.62 -14.75
CA PRO A 245 3.71 3.72 -14.77
C PRO A 245 3.17 4.30 -13.46
N VAL A 246 2.35 5.35 -13.57
CA VAL A 246 1.61 5.94 -12.44
C VAL A 246 0.11 5.83 -12.72
N GLU A 247 -0.61 5.08 -11.89
CA GLU A 247 -2.07 4.99 -11.97
C GLU A 247 -2.72 5.81 -10.84
N VAL A 248 -3.75 6.59 -11.17
CA VAL A 248 -4.56 7.29 -10.17
C VAL A 248 -5.81 6.46 -9.90
N ILE A 249 -6.04 6.12 -8.63
CA ILE A 249 -7.15 5.30 -8.18
C ILE A 249 -8.06 6.14 -7.30
N ASP A 250 -9.27 6.43 -7.78
CA ASP A 250 -10.28 7.13 -6.99
C ASP A 250 -11.04 6.17 -6.07
N TYR A 251 -11.25 6.56 -4.81
CA TYR A 251 -11.98 5.76 -3.82
C TYR A 251 -13.14 6.55 -3.19
N ALA A 252 -14.11 5.83 -2.63
CA ALA A 252 -15.27 6.45 -1.97
C ALA A 252 -14.85 7.05 -0.61
N PRO A 253 -14.84 8.37 -0.40
CA PRO A 253 -14.42 8.96 0.87
C PRO A 253 -15.33 8.54 2.01
N ALA A 254 -14.83 8.63 3.25
CA ALA A 254 -15.65 8.41 4.42
C ALA A 254 -16.77 9.46 4.52
N MET A 255 -17.95 9.00 4.91
CA MET A 255 -19.14 9.82 5.08
C MET A 255 -19.65 9.67 6.51
N VAL A 256 -20.13 10.76 7.11
CA VAL A 256 -20.85 10.73 8.40
C VAL A 256 -22.37 10.75 8.18
N PRO A 257 -23.20 10.27 9.12
CA PRO A 257 -24.65 10.39 9.04
C PRO A 257 -25.09 11.87 9.03
N ASN A 258 -26.25 12.17 8.45
CA ASN A 258 -26.80 13.52 8.34
C ASN A 258 -26.96 14.21 9.69
N ARG A 259 -27.22 13.45 10.77
CA ARG A 259 -27.26 13.98 12.14
C ARG A 259 -25.90 14.54 12.56
N LEU A 260 -24.81 13.83 12.29
CA LEU A 260 -23.46 14.24 12.68
C LEU A 260 -22.90 15.32 11.76
N TYR A 261 -23.24 15.25 10.47
CA TYR A 261 -22.94 16.30 9.50
C TYR A 261 -23.51 17.67 9.93
N ARG A 262 -24.77 17.71 10.37
CA ARG A 262 -25.37 18.95 10.91
C ARG A 262 -24.61 19.49 12.12
N LYS A 263 -24.22 18.62 13.05
CA LYS A 263 -23.40 19.02 14.21
C LYS A 263 -22.04 19.59 13.81
N LEU A 264 -21.41 19.03 12.77
CA LEU A 264 -20.14 19.50 12.23
C LEU A 264 -20.30 20.89 11.59
N ASN A 265 -21.30 21.09 10.74
CA ASN A 265 -21.55 22.38 10.10
C ASN A 265 -21.87 23.50 11.10
N ASP A 266 -22.50 23.15 12.23
CA ASP A 266 -22.78 24.09 13.31
C ASP A 266 -21.54 24.43 14.16
N GLN A 267 -20.38 23.77 13.98
CA GLN A 267 -19.20 23.97 14.84
C GLN A 267 -18.71 25.42 14.87
N ASN A 268 -18.83 26.17 13.77
CA ASN A 268 -18.43 27.58 13.72
C ASN A 268 -19.24 28.47 14.67
N ARG A 269 -20.36 27.97 15.21
CA ARG A 269 -21.23 28.68 16.17
C ARG A 269 -21.03 28.21 17.62
N ARG A 270 -20.13 27.25 17.87
CA ARG A 270 -19.99 26.56 19.17
C ARG A 270 -18.72 26.95 19.90
N HIS A 271 -18.74 26.76 21.23
CA HIS A 271 -17.54 26.89 22.06
C HIS A 271 -16.49 25.82 21.71
N HIS A 272 -15.21 26.13 21.91
CA HIS A 272 -14.08 25.25 21.56
C HIS A 272 -14.21 23.81 22.12
N SER A 273 -14.67 23.67 23.37
CA SER A 273 -14.86 22.36 24.02
C SER A 273 -15.95 21.51 23.35
N GLU A 274 -17.02 22.13 22.84
CA GLU A 274 -18.07 21.42 22.10
C GLU A 274 -17.56 20.98 20.73
N SER A 275 -16.77 21.81 20.06
CA SER A 275 -16.14 21.45 18.77
C SER A 275 -15.20 20.25 18.92
N GLN A 276 -14.38 20.21 19.97
CA GLN A 276 -13.54 19.04 20.29
C GLN A 276 -14.38 17.78 20.52
N ARG A 277 -15.51 17.89 21.24
CA ARG A 277 -16.40 16.75 21.50
C ARG A 277 -17.02 16.22 20.21
N VAL A 278 -17.47 17.10 19.30
CA VAL A 278 -17.99 16.70 17.99
C VAL A 278 -16.90 16.01 17.15
N ASN A 279 -15.67 16.52 17.15
CA ASN A 279 -14.55 15.90 16.44
C ASN A 279 -14.25 14.49 16.97
N ARG A 280 -14.29 14.27 18.29
CA ARG A 280 -14.15 12.93 18.88
C ARG A 280 -15.30 12.01 18.49
N GLU A 281 -16.54 12.51 18.45
CA GLU A 281 -17.71 11.72 18.01
C GLU A 281 -17.57 11.29 16.54
N VAL A 282 -17.01 12.15 15.68
CA VAL A 282 -16.71 11.85 14.28
C VAL A 282 -15.59 10.83 14.14
N ALA A 283 -14.50 11.01 14.88
CA ALA A 283 -13.39 10.07 14.89
C ALA A 283 -13.83 8.67 15.36
N ASP A 284 -14.61 8.60 16.45
CA ASP A 284 -15.16 7.34 16.97
C ASP A 284 -16.12 6.69 15.97
N TYR A 285 -16.97 7.49 15.32
CA TYR A 285 -17.84 7.00 14.25
C TYR A 285 -17.03 6.37 13.12
N PHE A 286 -16.02 7.07 12.59
CA PHE A 286 -15.20 6.54 11.51
C PHE A 286 -14.43 5.30 11.93
N SER A 287 -13.86 5.27 13.13
CA SER A 287 -13.15 4.11 13.65
C SER A 287 -14.05 2.87 13.76
N LYS A 288 -15.34 3.03 14.07
CA LYS A 288 -16.27 1.90 14.25
C LYS A 288 -16.99 1.51 12.97
N ALA A 289 -17.60 2.48 12.30
CA ALA A 289 -18.44 2.25 11.13
C ALA A 289 -17.62 1.77 9.93
N LEU A 290 -16.40 2.29 9.75
CA LEU A 290 -15.59 1.94 8.58
C LEU A 290 -14.72 0.71 8.79
N ALA A 291 -14.46 0.31 10.04
CA ALA A 291 -13.67 -0.88 10.35
C ALA A 291 -14.23 -2.14 9.68
N VAL A 292 -15.55 -2.25 9.57
CA VAL A 292 -16.24 -3.41 8.99
C VAL A 292 -16.51 -3.32 7.49
N THR A 293 -16.03 -2.24 6.84
CA THR A 293 -16.26 -1.99 5.41
C THR A 293 -14.93 -1.97 4.65
N PRO A 294 -14.91 -2.28 3.36
CA PRO A 294 -13.70 -2.16 2.53
C PRO A 294 -13.31 -0.70 2.22
N ARG A 295 -14.18 0.27 2.57
CA ARG A 295 -13.98 1.69 2.26
C ARG A 295 -12.67 2.24 2.84
N GLY A 296 -11.92 2.95 2.02
CA GLY A 296 -10.66 3.58 2.42
C GLY A 296 -9.59 2.60 2.93
N LYS A 297 -9.59 1.36 2.41
CA LYS A 297 -8.58 0.34 2.71
C LYS A 297 -7.74 0.01 1.48
N ILE A 298 -6.45 -0.18 1.73
CA ILE A 298 -5.46 -0.65 0.76
C ILE A 298 -4.79 -1.89 1.35
N LEU A 299 -4.61 -2.92 0.52
CA LEU A 299 -3.85 -4.10 0.88
C LEU A 299 -2.95 -4.49 -0.29
N LEU A 300 -1.64 -4.41 -0.08
CA LEU A 300 -0.65 -4.99 -0.97
C LEU A 300 -0.18 -6.32 -0.40
N GLN A 301 -0.22 -7.39 -1.19
CA GLN A 301 0.27 -8.71 -0.81
C GLN A 301 1.41 -9.15 -1.71
N TYR A 302 2.38 -9.85 -1.14
CA TYR A 302 3.48 -10.50 -1.83
C TYR A 302 3.55 -11.98 -1.48
N ARG A 303 3.80 -12.83 -2.49
CA ARG A 303 4.14 -14.23 -2.30
C ARG A 303 5.46 -14.57 -3.01
N PRO A 304 6.37 -15.30 -2.35
CA PRO A 304 7.51 -15.89 -3.00
C PRO A 304 7.09 -17.03 -3.94
N ALA A 305 7.97 -17.42 -4.85
CA ALA A 305 7.79 -18.65 -5.61
C ALA A 305 8.08 -19.85 -4.70
N LYS A 306 7.33 -20.96 -4.81
CA LYS A 306 7.67 -22.15 -4.00
C LYS A 306 8.88 -22.93 -4.53
N THR A 307 9.19 -22.75 -5.82
CA THR A 307 10.33 -23.38 -6.51
C THR A 307 10.85 -22.45 -7.60
N CYS A 308 12.03 -22.74 -8.15
CA CYS A 308 12.65 -21.95 -9.24
C CYS A 308 11.82 -21.87 -10.54
N VAL A 309 10.86 -22.78 -10.75
CA VAL A 309 10.01 -22.80 -11.95
C VAL A 309 8.68 -22.09 -11.74
N GLN A 310 8.30 -21.85 -10.48
CA GLN A 310 7.12 -21.08 -10.13
C GLN A 310 7.46 -19.59 -10.11
N ARG A 311 6.43 -18.75 -10.09
CA ARG A 311 6.57 -17.29 -10.14
C ARG A 311 6.43 -16.69 -8.76
N ALA A 312 7.25 -15.69 -8.46
CA ALA A 312 6.96 -14.74 -7.38
C ALA A 312 5.91 -13.75 -7.88
N SER A 313 5.12 -13.18 -6.96
CA SER A 313 4.02 -12.30 -7.35
C SER A 313 3.68 -11.28 -6.29
N TRP A 314 3.13 -10.14 -6.72
CA TRP A 314 2.45 -9.18 -5.86
C TRP A 314 1.06 -8.85 -6.45
N ARG A 315 0.13 -8.45 -5.58
CA ARG A 315 -1.18 -7.89 -5.98
C ARG A 315 -1.61 -6.77 -5.04
N LEU A 316 -2.37 -5.81 -5.57
CA LEU A 316 -2.86 -4.64 -4.85
C LEU A 316 -4.39 -4.58 -4.87
N TRP A 317 -4.97 -4.50 -3.68
CA TRP A 317 -6.40 -4.29 -3.45
C TRP A 317 -6.66 -2.86 -2.98
N VAL A 318 -7.68 -2.22 -3.53
CA VAL A 318 -8.15 -0.89 -3.12
C VAL A 318 -9.68 -0.93 -3.09
N GLU A 319 -10.27 -0.84 -1.90
CA GLU A 319 -11.70 -1.08 -1.68
C GLU A 319 -12.21 -2.37 -2.36
N GLU A 320 -13.40 -2.35 -2.96
CA GLU A 320 -13.99 -3.48 -3.71
C GLU A 320 -13.65 -3.44 -5.20
N GLN A 321 -12.65 -2.64 -5.61
CA GLN A 321 -12.30 -2.53 -7.01
C GLN A 321 -11.64 -3.81 -7.52
N GLU A 322 -11.89 -4.14 -8.78
CA GLU A 322 -11.19 -5.23 -9.46
C GLU A 322 -9.68 -4.99 -9.45
N ILE A 323 -8.90 -6.06 -9.19
CA ILE A 323 -7.44 -5.98 -9.20
C ILE A 323 -6.94 -5.56 -10.59
N GLY A 324 -7.55 -6.07 -11.67
CA GLY A 324 -7.18 -5.74 -13.04
C GLY A 324 -5.68 -5.89 -13.30
N SER A 325 -5.05 -4.80 -13.74
CA SER A 325 -3.60 -4.72 -14.01
C SER A 325 -2.73 -4.54 -12.77
N ARG A 326 -3.30 -4.41 -11.56
CA ARG A 326 -2.62 -4.13 -10.29
C ARG A 326 -2.05 -5.41 -9.66
N THR A 327 -1.39 -6.21 -10.50
CA THR A 327 -0.74 -7.47 -10.18
C THR A 327 0.46 -7.67 -11.10
N GLU A 328 1.46 -8.40 -10.63
CA GLU A 328 2.58 -8.84 -11.44
C GLU A 328 3.05 -10.21 -10.99
N GLU A 329 3.58 -10.97 -11.93
CA GLU A 329 4.31 -12.22 -11.64
C GLU A 329 5.64 -12.20 -12.40
N TRP A 330 6.71 -12.72 -11.79
CA TRP A 330 8.04 -12.78 -12.40
C TRP A 330 8.80 -14.05 -12.00
N THR A 331 9.88 -14.35 -12.72
CA THR A 331 10.80 -15.41 -12.36
C THR A 331 11.56 -14.99 -11.10
N PRO A 332 11.52 -15.78 -10.01
CA PRO A 332 12.09 -15.39 -8.73
C PRO A 332 13.62 -15.32 -8.79
N THR A 333 14.20 -14.40 -8.02
CA THR A 333 15.60 -14.50 -7.60
C THR A 333 15.75 -15.56 -6.52
N TYR A 334 17.00 -15.93 -6.18
CA TYR A 334 17.26 -16.99 -5.19
C TYR A 334 16.64 -16.69 -3.82
N ASP A 335 16.62 -15.42 -3.42
CA ASP A 335 16.07 -14.94 -2.15
C ASP A 335 14.55 -14.78 -2.19
N GLN A 336 13.90 -15.06 -3.32
CA GLN A 336 12.45 -15.02 -3.52
C GLN A 336 11.82 -16.40 -3.67
N ILE A 337 12.57 -17.44 -3.28
CA ILE A 337 12.07 -18.81 -3.16
C ILE A 337 11.61 -19.01 -1.73
N PHE A 338 10.41 -19.55 -1.55
CA PHE A 338 9.82 -19.81 -0.25
C PHE A 338 10.72 -20.73 0.58
N GLN A 339 11.05 -20.31 1.80
CA GLN A 339 11.77 -21.13 2.78
C GLN A 339 10.85 -21.36 3.97
N SER A 340 10.41 -22.61 4.14
CA SER A 340 9.58 -23.01 5.27
C SER A 340 10.43 -23.03 6.54
N GLY A 341 10.48 -21.90 7.26
CA GLY A 341 11.12 -21.80 8.55
C GLY A 341 11.85 -20.46 8.69
N GLY A 342 11.42 -19.66 9.66
CA GLY A 342 12.12 -18.44 10.06
C GLY A 342 13.59 -18.72 10.40
N LEU A 343 14.35 -17.63 10.53
CA LEU A 343 15.81 -17.44 10.66
C LEU A 343 16.70 -18.50 11.38
N ASN A 344 16.17 -19.57 11.98
CA ASN A 344 16.88 -20.55 12.80
C ASN A 344 16.78 -22.02 12.33
N GLN A 345 16.39 -22.32 11.09
CA GLN A 345 16.49 -23.70 10.57
C GLN A 345 17.63 -23.83 9.56
N ASN A 346 18.45 -24.87 9.76
CA ASN A 346 19.56 -25.23 8.87
C ASN A 346 19.12 -25.20 7.40
N PRO A 347 19.93 -24.66 6.48
CA PRO A 347 19.52 -24.46 5.09
C PRO A 347 19.23 -25.81 4.44
N VAL A 348 17.94 -26.11 4.25
CA VAL A 348 17.49 -27.15 3.31
C VAL A 348 18.11 -26.82 1.95
N ARG A 349 18.70 -27.84 1.30
CA ARG A 349 19.47 -27.73 0.04
C ARG A 349 18.91 -26.62 -0.87
N ARG A 350 19.70 -25.55 -1.02
CA ARG A 350 19.41 -24.44 -1.96
C ARG A 350 19.13 -25.04 -3.34
N GLN A 351 17.92 -24.85 -3.85
CA GLN A 351 17.66 -25.07 -5.26
C GLN A 351 18.42 -23.97 -6.03
N THR A 352 19.39 -24.35 -6.85
CA THR A 352 20.09 -23.41 -7.73
C THR A 352 19.17 -23.04 -8.88
N CYS A 353 18.55 -21.86 -8.81
CA CYS A 353 17.82 -21.32 -9.95
C CYS A 353 18.80 -20.92 -11.07
N PRO A 354 18.39 -21.00 -12.35
CA PRO A 354 19.22 -20.52 -13.43
C PRO A 354 19.43 -19.01 -13.28
N THR A 355 20.68 -18.60 -13.06
CA THR A 355 21.11 -17.21 -13.19
C THR A 355 21.02 -16.82 -14.66
N THR A 356 19.98 -16.10 -15.07
CA THR A 356 19.92 -15.49 -16.40
C THR A 356 20.85 -14.28 -16.46
N PHE A 357 22.16 -14.54 -16.45
CA PHE A 357 23.16 -13.66 -17.06
C PHE A 357 23.60 -14.32 -18.37
N SER A 358 22.88 -14.06 -19.45
CA SER A 358 23.30 -14.46 -20.79
C SER A 358 24.27 -13.43 -21.35
N HIS A 359 25.51 -13.40 -20.85
CA HIS A 359 26.63 -12.92 -21.66
C HIS A 359 27.04 -14.04 -22.61
N LYS A 360 26.41 -14.09 -23.80
CA LYS A 360 26.97 -14.87 -24.91
C LYS A 360 28.03 -14.04 -25.61
N THR A 361 29.23 -14.04 -25.05
CA THR A 361 30.46 -13.87 -25.81
C THR A 361 30.80 -15.23 -26.39
N SER A 362 30.52 -15.47 -27.66
CA SER A 362 31.05 -16.62 -28.38
C SER A 362 31.89 -16.11 -29.55
N MET A 363 33.21 -16.06 -29.34
CA MET A 363 34.18 -16.06 -30.42
C MET A 363 34.51 -17.51 -30.78
N VAL A 364 34.11 -17.94 -31.97
CA VAL A 364 34.80 -18.86 -32.90
C VAL A 364 34.09 -18.61 -34.25
N GLY A 365 34.70 -18.09 -35.32
CA GLY A 365 35.87 -18.58 -36.04
C GLY A 365 35.41 -18.80 -37.49
N ALA A 366 36.13 -18.20 -38.43
CA ALA A 366 35.71 -17.91 -39.81
C ALA A 366 35.25 -19.13 -40.65
N ARG A 367 34.28 -18.88 -41.54
CA ARG A 367 34.28 -19.47 -42.89
C ARG A 367 33.67 -18.50 -43.91
N SER A 368 34.46 -18.29 -44.96
CA SER A 368 34.19 -17.46 -46.12
C SER A 368 33.14 -18.10 -47.02
N SER A 369 32.15 -17.33 -47.47
CA SER A 369 31.51 -17.55 -48.76
C SER A 369 30.95 -16.25 -49.31
N THR A 370 31.56 -15.85 -50.42
CA THR A 370 31.20 -14.78 -51.35
C THR A 370 29.80 -14.98 -51.92
N PHE A 371 28.96 -13.95 -51.96
CA PHE A 371 28.00 -13.71 -53.04
C PHE A 371 27.61 -12.21 -53.09
N THR A 372 27.43 -11.74 -54.32
CA THR A 372 27.43 -10.36 -54.83
C THR A 372 26.03 -9.73 -54.94
N PHE A 373 26.01 -8.38 -54.82
CA PHE A 373 25.03 -7.38 -55.36
C PHE A 373 23.56 -7.47 -54.90
N SER A 374 22.80 -6.42 -54.59
CA SER A 374 22.64 -5.03 -55.06
C SER A 374 22.00 -4.22 -53.91
N GLY A 375 22.26 -2.93 -53.65
CA GLY A 375 22.02 -1.78 -54.51
C GLY A 375 20.68 -1.12 -54.19
N THR A 376 20.60 -0.24 -53.18
CA THR A 376 19.85 1.04 -53.24
C THR A 376 20.07 1.89 -51.98
N SER A 377 20.42 3.15 -52.25
CA SER A 377 20.67 4.20 -51.28
C SER A 377 19.37 4.92 -50.97
N ALA A 378 19.09 5.19 -49.68
CA ALA A 378 18.20 6.27 -49.29
C ALA A 378 18.72 6.91 -47.98
N ARG A 379 19.33 8.08 -48.13
CA ARG A 379 19.68 9.01 -47.06
C ARG A 379 18.41 9.63 -46.50
N CYS A 380 18.25 9.64 -45.18
CA CYS A 380 17.30 10.53 -44.51
C CYS A 380 18.01 11.87 -44.18
N PRO A 381 17.40 13.03 -44.51
CA PRO A 381 17.94 14.35 -44.19
C PRO A 381 17.63 14.78 -42.74
N PRO A 382 18.38 15.75 -42.19
CA PRO A 382 18.28 16.18 -40.80
C PRO A 382 17.19 17.23 -40.55
N HIS A 383 16.91 17.37 -39.25
CA HIS A 383 16.13 18.39 -38.55
C HIS A 383 16.19 19.80 -39.13
N ASP A 384 15.02 20.45 -39.14
CA ASP A 384 14.92 21.90 -39.08
C ASP A 384 13.78 22.35 -38.16
N THR A 385 13.89 23.62 -37.78
CA THR A 385 13.42 24.24 -36.54
C THR A 385 12.27 25.23 -36.83
N ILE A 386 11.58 25.69 -35.76
CA ILE A 386 10.85 26.97 -35.63
C ILE A 386 9.40 27.03 -36.15
N GLY A 387 8.51 27.60 -35.33
CA GLY A 387 7.29 28.25 -35.83
C GLY A 387 6.21 28.52 -34.78
N MET A 388 6.29 29.68 -34.13
CA MET A 388 5.22 30.32 -33.36
C MET A 388 3.86 30.31 -34.09
N ARG A 389 2.78 30.11 -33.32
CA ARG A 389 1.61 30.99 -33.27
C ARG A 389 0.81 30.77 -32.00
#